data_AF-A0A2G9YDT5-F1
#
_entry.id   AF-A0A2G9YDT5-F1
#
_cell.length_a   1.000
_cell.length_b   1.000
_cell.length_c   1.000
_cell.angle_alpha   90.00
_cell.angle_beta   90.00
_cell.angle_gamma   90.00
#
_symmetry.space_group_name_H-M   'P 1'
#
loop_
_entity.id
_entity.type
_entity.pdbx_description
1 polymer ?
#
loop_
_entity_poly.entity_id
_entity_poly.type
_entity_poly.pdbx_seq_one_letter_code
_entity_poly.pdbx_strand_id
1 'polypeptide(L)' 'MAKKILLIEDEEIMISLLQRKLTMAGYEISVTRDGEEGLKAMREVKPDLILLDIIMPKMG' A
#
# COMPACT_ATOMS: atom_id res chain seq x y z
N MET A 1 11.80 -12.56 -9.25
CA MET A 1 11.67 -11.34 -8.43
C MET A 1 10.35 -11.40 -7.70
N ALA A 2 10.32 -10.97 -6.44
CA ALA A 2 9.07 -10.83 -5.71
C ALA A 2 8.21 -9.73 -6.38
N LYS A 3 6.89 -9.92 -6.38
CA LYS A 3 5.94 -8.95 -6.92
C LYS A 3 5.75 -7.81 -5.93
N LYS A 4 5.72 -6.57 -6.42
CA LYS A 4 5.62 -5.36 -5.59
C LYS A 4 4.17 -4.92 -5.45
N ILE A 5 3.72 -4.69 -4.23
CA ILE A 5 2.40 -4.15 -3.92
C ILE A 5 2.56 -2.81 -3.23
N LEU A 6 1.85 -1.79 -3.72
CA LEU A 6 1.68 -0.52 -3.02
C LEU A 6 0.36 -0.55 -2.26
N LEU A 7 0.43 -0.43 -0.94
CA LEU A 7 -0.72 -0.34 -0.05
C LEU A 7 -0.95 1.13 0.36
N ILE A 8 -2.15 1.64 0.11
CA ILE A 8 -2.58 3.00 0.47
C ILE A 8 -3.69 2.85 1.51
N GLU A 9 -3.37 3.09 2.78
CA GLU A 9 -4.19 2.76 3.95
C GLU A 9 -3.74 3.62 5.15
N ASP A 10 -4.66 4.21 5.91
CA ASP A 10 -4.32 5.05 7.06
C ASP A 10 -4.40 4.32 8.42
N GLU A 11 -5.20 3.25 8.50
CA GLU A 11 -5.37 2.48 9.72
C GLU A 11 -4.19 1.53 10.00
N GLU A 12 -3.44 1.81 11.09
CA GLU A 12 -2.19 1.09 11.43
C GLU A 12 -2.39 -0.42 11.67
N ILE A 13 -3.55 -0.80 12.21
CA ILE A 13 -3.91 -2.20 12.43
C ILE A 13 -4.07 -2.91 11.08
N MET A 14 -4.73 -2.28 10.10
CA MET A 14 -4.92 -2.84 8.77
C MET A 14 -3.60 -2.95 8.01
N ILE A 15 -2.76 -1.91 8.05
CA ILE A 15 -1.41 -1.93 7.49
C ILE A 15 -0.62 -3.12 8.02
N SER A 16 -0.56 -3.27 9.35
CA SER A 16 0.21 -4.32 10.02
C SER A 16 -0.28 -5.72 9.62
N LEU A 17 -1.60 -5.90 9.56
CA LEU A 17 -2.23 -7.17 9.16
C LEU A 17 -1.91 -7.53 7.70
N LEU A 18 -2.09 -6.59 6.78
CA LEU A 18 -1.89 -6.80 5.34
C LEU A 18 -0.42 -6.98 5.02
N GLN A 19 0.45 -6.14 5.57
CA GLN A 19 1.89 -6.25 5.36
C GLN A 19 2.41 -7.62 5.81
N ARG A 20 2.00 -8.10 7.00
CA ARG A 20 2.38 -9.45 7.47
C ARG A 20 1.88 -10.54 6.53
N LYS A 21 0.59 -10.53 6.18
CA LYS A 21 -0.01 -11.56 5.31
C LYS A 21 0.64 -11.60 3.92
N LEU A 22 0.83 -10.45 3.29
CA LEU A 22 1.35 -10.37 1.93
C LEU A 22 2.86 -10.63 1.88
N THR A 23 3.62 -10.17 2.88
CA THR A 23 5.05 -10.53 3.00
C THR A 23 5.23 -12.04 3.17
N MET A 24 4.40 -12.69 4.00
CA MET A 24 4.41 -14.16 4.15
C MET A 24 4.05 -14.90 2.85
N ALA A 25 3.26 -14.26 1.97
CA ALA A 25 2.92 -14.79 0.65
C ALA A 25 4.01 -14.50 -0.42
N GLY A 26 5.12 -13.85 -0.05
CA GLY A 26 6.26 -13.61 -0.93
C GLY A 26 6.21 -12.30 -1.72
N TYR A 27 5.37 -11.34 -1.32
CA TYR A 27 5.28 -10.01 -1.92
C TYR A 27 6.19 -9.00 -1.22
N GLU A 28 6.70 -8.04 -1.98
CA GLU A 28 7.35 -6.83 -1.45
C GLU A 28 6.28 -5.74 -1.28
N ILE A 29 6.18 -5.17 -0.07
CA ILE A 29 5.13 -4.19 0.26
C ILE A 29 5.74 -2.82 0.48
N SER A 30 5.21 -1.81 -0.20
CA SER A 30 5.40 -0.39 0.10
C SER A 30 4.09 0.18 0.63
N VAL A 31 4.14 1.03 1.64
CA VAL A 31 2.95 1.58 2.30
C VAL A 31 2.97 3.09 2.24
N THR A 32 1.83 3.70 1.94
CA THR A 32 1.58 5.14 2.06
C THR A 32 0.28 5.36 2.84
N ARG A 33 0.19 6.44 3.62
CA ARG A 33 -0.97 6.67 4.51
C ARG A 33 -1.98 7.66 3.95
N ASP A 34 -1.76 8.14 2.72
CA ASP A 34 -2.67 9.01 2.01
C ASP A 34 -2.56 8.83 0.49
N GLY A 35 -3.58 9.29 -0.22
CA GLY A 35 -3.67 9.15 -1.67
C GLY A 35 -2.66 10.00 -2.45
N GLU A 36 -2.22 11.14 -1.92
CA GLU A 36 -1.24 12.00 -2.61
C GLU A 36 0.16 11.38 -2.57
N GLU A 37 0.58 10.89 -1.40
CA GLU A 37 1.76 10.06 -1.23
C GLU A 37 1.65 8.80 -2.07
N GLY A 38 0.49 8.14 -2.10
CA GLY A 38 0.23 6.96 -2.93
C GLY A 38 0.45 7.23 -4.42
N LEU A 39 -0.03 8.36 -4.93
CA LEU A 39 0.17 8.78 -6.33
C LEU A 39 1.64 9.05 -6.67
N LYS A 40 2.41 9.63 -5.73
CA LYS A 40 3.86 9.84 -5.88
C LYS A 40 4.59 8.50 -5.86
N ALA A 41 4.32 7.67 -4.85
CA ALA A 41 4.92 6.36 -4.66
C ALA A 41 4.66 5.41 -5.83
N MET A 42 3.48 5.46 -6.46
CA MET A 42 3.18 4.66 -7.66
C MET A 42 4.22 4.88 -8.78
N ARG A 43 4.68 6.12 -8.98
CA ARG A 43 5.63 6.49 -10.04
C ARG A 43 7.05 6.05 -9.72
N GLU A 44 7.42 6.06 -8.44
CA GLU A 44 8.76 5.72 -7.95
C GLU A 44 8.93 4.21 -7.77
N VAL A 45 7.98 3.57 -7.09
CA VAL A 45 8.02 2.14 -6.73
C VAL A 45 7.70 1.25 -7.93
N LYS A 46 6.87 1.74 -8.87
CA LYS A 46 6.35 0.99 -10.02
C LYS A 46 5.78 -0.38 -9.59
N PRO A 47 4.75 -0.39 -8.73
CA PRO A 47 4.18 -1.62 -8.22
C PRO A 47 3.49 -2.45 -9.32
N ASP A 48 3.40 -3.76 -9.12
CA ASP A 48 2.61 -4.66 -9.96
C ASP A 48 1.11 -4.60 -9.62
N LEU A 49 0.78 -4.20 -8.39
CA LEU A 49 -0.59 -4.07 -7.87
C LEU A 49 -0.67 -2.92 -6.85
N ILE A 50 -1.79 -2.20 -6.84
CA ILE A 50 -2.13 -1.20 -5.82
C ILE A 50 -3.33 -1.70 -5.03
N LEU A 51 -3.23 -1.68 -3.71
CA LEU A 51 -4.35 -1.87 -2.78
C LEU A 51 -4.66 -0.51 -2.16
N LEU A 52 -5.86 -0.02 -2.36
CA LEU A 52 -6.31 1.30 -1.93
C LEU A 52 -7.51 1.15 -1.02
N ASP A 53 -7.46 1.75 0.17
CA ASP A 53 -8.66 1.94 0.98
C ASP A 53 -9.52 3.07 0.38
N ILE A 54 -10.82 2.81 0.29
CA ILE A 54 -11.82 3.74 -0.24
C ILE A 54 -12.26 4.72 0.85
N ILE A 55 -12.21 4.31 2.12
CA ILE A 55 -12.69 5.12 3.25
C ILE A 55 -11.50 5.73 3.98
N MET A 56 -10.76 6.60 3.29
CA MET A 56 -9.72 7.39 3.94
C MET A 56 -10.23 8.79 4.29
N PRO A 57 -9.91 9.34 5.48
CA PRO A 57 -10.36 10.66 5.93
C PRO A 57 -9.76 11.84 5.15
N LYS A 58 -8.94 11.59 4.12
CA LYS A 58 -8.28 12.62 3.29
C LYS A 58 -8.41 12.33 1.80
N MET A 59 -9.61 12.56 1.26
CA MET A 59 -9.81 13.04 -0.10
C MET A 59 -10.87 14.14 -0.03
N GLY A 60 -10.43 15.35 0.37
CA GLY A 60 -11.20 16.59 0.24
C GLY A 60 -10.74 17.35 -0.99
#